data_AF-A0A225B045-F1
#
_entry.id   AF-A0A225B045-F1
#
_cell.length_a   1.000
_cell.length_b   1.000
_cell.length_c   1.000
_cell.angle_alpha   90.00
_cell.angle_beta   90.00
_cell.angle_gamma   90.00
#
_symmetry.space_group_name_H-M   'P 1'
#
loop_
_entity.id
_entity.type
_entity.pdbx_description
1 polymer ?
#
loop_
_entity_poly.entity_id
_entity_poly.type
_entity_poly.pdbx_seq_one_letter_code
_entity_poly.pdbx_strand_id
1 'polypeptide(L)' 'MASQLLPLEFSGTLLGFDDYVNMVLEDVTEFDYAGNQEKLPKILLNGNNVCMLIPGGEGPITSS' A
#
# COMPACT_ATOMS: atom_id res chain seq x y z
N MET A 1 -20.66 0.99 0.84
CA MET A 1 -20.44 2.39 1.26
C MET A 1 -19.59 2.50 2.54
N ALA A 2 -19.73 1.62 3.54
CA ALA A 2 -18.87 1.65 4.74
C ALA A 2 -17.42 1.15 4.52
N SER A 3 -17.18 0.31 3.50
CA SER A 3 -15.86 -0.27 3.21
C SER A 3 -14.82 0.74 2.72
N GLN A 4 -15.22 1.89 2.17
CA GLN A 4 -14.31 2.95 1.72
C GLN A 4 -13.68 3.78 2.85
N LEU A 5 -14.12 3.61 4.09
CA LEU A 5 -13.56 4.29 5.26
C LEU A 5 -12.45 3.49 5.95
N LEU A 6 -12.22 2.25 5.52
CA LEU A 6 -11.22 1.38 6.11
C LEU A 6 -9.89 1.60 5.38
N PRO A 7 -8.77 1.71 6.11
CA PRO A 7 -7.47 2.00 5.52
C PRO A 7 -7.07 0.87 4.57
N LEU A 8 -6.65 1.26 3.37
CA LEU A 8 -6.08 0.37 2.36
C LEU A 8 -4.57 0.30 2.58
N GLU A 9 -4.00 -0.90 2.50
CA GLU A 9 -2.58 -1.10 2.74
C GLU A 9 -1.88 -1.61 1.47
N PHE A 10 -0.68 -1.10 1.22
CA PHE A 10 0.14 -1.51 0.09
C PHE A 10 1.51 -1.94 0.60
N SER A 11 1.91 -3.16 0.27
CA SER A 11 3.25 -3.69 0.55
C SER A 11 3.98 -3.94 -0.75
N GLY A 12 5.22 -3.47 -0.88
CA GLY A 12 6.03 -3.63 -2.08
C GLY A 12 7.39 -2.97 -1.96
N THR A 13 8.17 -3.03 -3.04
CA THR A 13 9.52 -2.44 -3.08
C THR A 13 9.44 -0.98 -3.50
N LEU A 14 9.83 -0.06 -2.62
CA LEU A 14 9.90 1.38 -2.92
C LEU A 14 11.08 1.65 -3.84
N LEU A 15 10.80 2.09 -5.07
CA LEU A 15 11.81 2.47 -6.04
C LEU A 15 12.26 3.92 -5.90
N GLY A 16 11.36 4.79 -5.45
CA GLY A 16 11.62 6.21 -5.28
C GLY A 16 10.36 7.00 -4.94
N PHE A 17 10.57 8.24 -4.52
CA PHE A 17 9.52 9.19 -4.20
C PHE A 17 9.95 10.62 -4.56
N ASP A 18 8.99 11.55 -4.62
CA ASP A 18 9.21 12.98 -4.87
C ASP A 18 8.96 13.84 -3.61
N ASP A 19 9.11 15.16 -3.72
CA ASP A 19 8.89 16.10 -2.62
C ASP A 19 7.45 16.12 -2.10
N TYR A 20 6.49 15.65 -2.91
CA TYR A 20 5.08 15.51 -2.56
C TYR A 20 4.75 14.10 -2.03
N VAL A 21 5.77 13.26 -1.85
CA VAL A 21 5.65 11.91 -1.31
C VAL A 21 4.79 11.01 -2.22
N ASN A 22 4.72 11.32 -3.52
CA ASN A 22 4.23 10.36 -4.50
C ASN A 22 5.26 9.25 -4.63
N MET A 23 4.83 7.99 -4.61
CA MET A 23 5.73 6.84 -4.50
C MET A 23 5.60 5.92 -5.71
N VAL A 24 6.74 5.49 -6.23
CA VAL A 24 6.80 4.42 -7.22
C VAL A 24 7.13 3.12 -6.50
N LEU A 25 6.22 2.15 -6.60
CA LEU A 25 6.37 0.84 -5.98
C LEU A 25 6.34 -0.27 -7.05
N GLU A 26 7.15 -1.31 -6.85
CA GLU A 26 7.17 -2.54 -7.66
C GLU A 26 6.87 -3.77 -6.79
N ASP A 27 6.40 -4.84 -7.45
CA ASP A 27 5.99 -6.10 -6.81
C ASP A 27 4.98 -5.87 -5.67
N VAL A 28 3.96 -5.06 -5.93
CA VAL A 28 3.03 -4.60 -4.91
C VAL A 28 1.94 -5.64 -4.64
N THR A 29 1.60 -5.76 -3.37
CA THR A 29 0.38 -6.41 -2.90
C THR A 29 -0.51 -5.36 -2.22
N GLU A 30 -1.71 -5.18 -2.77
CA GLU A 30 -2.78 -4.38 -2.18
C GLU A 30 -3.61 -5.26 -1.24
N PHE A 31 -3.85 -4.77 -0.03
CA PHE A 31 -4.65 -5.45 0.98
C PHE A 31 -5.88 -4.62 1.28
N ASP A 32 -7.05 -5.20 1.02
CA ASP A 32 -8.32 -4.62 1.44
C ASP A 32 -8.74 -5.13 2.83
N TYR A 33 -9.66 -4.40 3.47
CA TYR A 33 -10.17 -4.80 4.78
C TYR A 33 -11.10 -6.03 4.72
N ALA A 34 -11.56 -6.43 3.54
CA ALA A 34 -12.33 -7.66 3.36
C ALA A 34 -11.43 -8.92 3.31
N GLY A 35 -10.10 -8.75 3.39
CA GLY A 35 -9.11 -9.81 3.34
C GLY A 35 -8.71 -10.22 1.92
N ASN A 36 -9.13 -9.48 0.91
CA ASN A 36 -8.69 -9.69 -0.46
C ASN A 36 -7.27 -9.12 -0.65
N GLN A 37 -6.52 -9.80 -1.50
CA GLN A 37 -5.17 -9.42 -1.87
C GLN A 37 -5.09 -9.35 -3.39
N GLU A 38 -4.61 -8.22 -3.91
CA GLU A 38 -4.36 -8.03 -5.33
C GLU A 38 -2.89 -7.76 -5.59
N LYS A 39 -2.31 -8.46 -6.57
CA LYS A 39 -0.92 -8.24 -6.97
C LYS A 39 -0.85 -7.28 -8.13
N LEU A 40 -0.11 -6.20 -7.95
CA LEU A 40 0.11 -5.16 -8.93
C LEU A 40 1.60 -5.10 -9.28
N PRO A 41 1.98 -5.23 -10.56
CA PRO A 41 3.39 -5.31 -10.94
C PRO A 41 4.14 -4.01 -10.63
N LYS A 42 3.50 -2.86 -10.88
CA LYS A 42 4.06 -1.54 -10.64
C LYS A 42 2.97 -0.49 -10.50
N ILE A 43 3.10 0.38 -9.52
CA ILE A 43 2.13 1.47 -9.28
C ILE A 43 2.81 2.79 -8.96
N LEU A 44 2.07 3.87 -9.19
CA LEU A 44 2.37 5.21 -8.69
C LEU A 44 1.30 5.55 -7.64
N LEU A 45 1.73 5.64 -6.38
CA LEU A 45 0.87 5.98 -5.25
C LEU A 45 0.88 7.49 -5.05
N ASN A 46 -0.31 8.08 -4.92
CA ASN A 46 -0.48 9.50 -4.67
C ASN A 46 -0.21 9.81 -3.19
N GLY A 47 0.78 10.67 -2.91
CA GLY A 47 1.20 11.01 -1.55
C GLY A 47 0.11 11.63 -0.69
N ASN A 48 -0.89 12.30 -1.30
CA ASN A 48 -2.03 12.88 -0.56
C ASN A 48 -2.89 11.82 0.15
N ASN A 49 -2.87 10.58 -0.34
CA ASN A 49 -3.65 9.48 0.21
C ASN A 49 -2.81 8.58 1.13
N VAL A 50 -1.54 8.89 1.36
CA VAL A 50 -0.64 8.10 2.22
C VAL A 50 -0.63 8.68 3.63
N CYS A 51 -1.06 7.88 4.61
CA CYS A 51 -1.07 8.27 6.01
C CYS A 51 0.21 7.81 6.76
N MET A 52 0.71 6.62 6.44
CA MET A 52 1.84 5.99 7.13
C MET A 52 2.70 5.22 6.15
N LEU A 53 4.01 5.18 6.41
CA LEU A 53 4.98 4.37 5.68
C LEU A 53 5.82 3.55 6.65
N ILE A 54 5.90 2.24 6.42
CA ILE A 54 6.62 1.29 7.29
C ILE A 54 7.74 0.64 6.48
N PRO A 55 9.01 1.05 6.67
CA PRO A 55 10.14 0.41 6.01
C PRO A 55 10.30 -1.04 6.47
N GLY A 56 10.41 -1.98 5.52
CA GLY A 56 10.60 -3.41 5.81
C GLY A 56 9.36 -4.13 6.37
N GLY A 57 8.17 -3.52 6.30
CA GLY A 57 6.93 -4.21 6.64
C GLY A 57 6.56 -5.25 5.58
N GLU A 58 6.06 -6.41 6.00
CA GLU A 58 5.61 -7.49 5.08
C GLU A 58 4.11 -7.39 4.73
N GLY A 59 3.47 -6.26 5.05
CA GLY A 59 2.02 -6.09 5.00
C GLY A 59 1.33 -6.60 6.27
N PRO A 60 0.00 -6.62 6.31
CA PRO A 60 -0.74 -7.07 7.47
C PRO A 60 -0.51 -8.58 7.63
N ILE A 61 0.31 -8.95 8.61
CA ILE A 61 0.37 -10.33 9.08
C ILE A 61 -1.01 -10.66 9.63
N THR A 62 -1.77 -11.50 8.94
CA THR A 62 -2.90 -12.18 9.57
C THR A 62 -2.30 -13.05 10.66
N SER A 63 -2.23 -12.50 11.87
CA SER A 63 -1.86 -13.24 13.07
C SER A 63 -2.91 -14.32 13.26
N SER A 64 -2.60 -15.51 12.75
CA SER A 64 -3.30 -16.77 13.00
C SER A 64 -3.17 -17.19 14.45
#